data_AF-A0A4Y2KI79-F1
#
_entry.id   AF-A0A4Y2KI79-F1
#
_cell.length_a   1.000
_cell.length_b   1.000
_cell.length_c   1.000
_cell.angle_alpha   90.00
_cell.angle_beta   90.00
_cell.angle_gamma   90.00
#
_symmetry.space_group_name_H-M   'P 1'
#
loop_
_entity.id
_entity.type
_entity.pdbx_description
1 polymer ?
#
loop_
_entity_poly.entity_id
_entity_poly.type
_entity_poly.pdbx_seq_one_letter_code
_entity_poly.pdbx_strand_id
1 'polypeptide(L)'
;ASDYIEIINWNSCVVHPPPILRDLSEDDIKSLINSNTTPIREIQKFSCHTQAVERCIKLLTEASNKVSGHDSRDGSIRATLKSRLVMPNFSKKSNFKCVIDIKRKK
;
A
#
# COMPACT_ATOMS: atom_id res chain seq x y z
N ALA A 1 -24.12 13.11 -8.59
CA ALA A 1 -23.66 13.24 -7.20
C ALA A 1 -23.13 14.64 -7.03
N SER A 2 -23.72 15.39 -6.12
CA SER A 2 -23.40 16.77 -5.80
C SER A 2 -22.40 16.84 -4.63
N ASP A 3 -22.33 15.77 -3.84
CA ASP A 3 -21.44 15.58 -2.70
C ASP A 3 -20.82 14.17 -2.72
N TYR A 4 -19.62 14.03 -2.15
CA TYR A 4 -18.87 12.77 -2.10
C TYR A 4 -19.64 11.67 -1.35
N ILE A 5 -20.48 12.03 -0.39
CA ILE A 5 -21.30 11.11 0.40
C ILE A 5 -22.40 10.45 -0.44
N GLU A 6 -22.88 11.09 -1.50
CA GLU A 6 -23.91 10.53 -2.40
C GLU A 6 -23.37 9.45 -3.35
N ILE A 7 -22.04 9.31 -3.44
CA ILE A 7 -21.39 8.36 -4.35
C ILE A 7 -21.49 6.92 -3.82
N ILE A 8 -21.58 6.75 -2.49
CA ILE A 8 -21.62 5.44 -1.85
C ILE A 8 -22.99 5.22 -1.20
N ASN A 9 -23.76 4.28 -1.72
CA ASN A 9 -24.98 3.82 -1.07
C ASN A 9 -24.65 2.87 0.09
N TRP A 10 -24.50 3.44 1.29
CA TRP A 10 -24.21 2.72 2.54
C TRP A 10 -25.24 1.64 2.87
N ASN A 11 -26.51 1.80 2.47
CA ASN A 11 -27.56 0.80 2.73
C ASN A 11 -27.42 -0.45 1.85
N SER A 12 -26.75 -0.34 0.70
CA SER A 12 -26.49 -1.48 -0.19
C SER A 12 -25.15 -2.16 0.05
N CYS A 13 -24.30 -1.60 0.93
CA CYS A 13 -22.96 -2.10 1.18
C CYS A 13 -22.94 -2.92 2.46
N VAL A 14 -22.43 -4.15 2.39
CA VAL A 14 -22.14 -4.94 3.61
C VAL A 14 -20.90 -4.34 4.26
N VAL A 15 -21.11 -3.64 5.38
CA VAL A 15 -20.02 -3.05 6.15
C VAL A 15 -19.50 -4.08 7.16
N HIS A 16 -18.22 -4.39 7.08
CA HIS A 16 -17.53 -5.21 8.07
C HIS A 16 -16.68 -4.33 8.99
N PRO A 17 -16.59 -4.66 10.29
CA PRO A 17 -15.70 -3.94 11.18
C PRO A 17 -14.25 -4.06 10.69
N PRO A 18 -13.48 -2.97 10.72
CA PRO A 18 -12.09 -3.01 10.32
C PRO A 18 -11.32 -3.99 11.23
N PRO A 19 -10.26 -4.66 10.73
CA PRO A 19 -9.53 -5.67 11.50
C PRO A 19 -9.00 -5.21 12.86
N ILE A 20 -8.77 -3.90 13.01
CA ILE A 20 -8.36 -3.28 14.28
C ILE A 20 -9.41 -3.37 15.40
N LEU A 21 -10.69 -3.50 15.03
CA LEU A 21 -11.80 -3.65 15.97
C LEU A 21 -12.21 -5.11 16.15
N ARG A 22 -11.49 -6.06 15.53
CA ARG A 22 -11.89 -7.48 15.52
C ARG A 22 -12.00 -8.08 16.91
N ASP A 23 -11.14 -7.65 17.82
CA ASP A 23 -11.04 -8.20 19.18
C ASP A 23 -11.80 -7.36 20.22
N LEU A 24 -12.49 -6.30 19.79
CA LEU A 24 -13.24 -5.39 20.67
C LEU A 24 -14.74 -5.71 20.63
N SER A 25 -15.38 -5.67 21.80
CA SER A 25 -16.83 -5.74 21.87
C SER A 25 -17.49 -4.40 21.51
N GLU A 26 -18.79 -4.42 21.18
CA GLU A 26 -19.55 -3.19 20.96
C GLU A 26 -19.55 -2.26 22.17
N ASP A 27 -19.54 -2.82 23.39
CA ASP A 27 -19.54 -2.04 24.63
C ASP A 27 -18.16 -1.41 24.87
N ASP A 28 -17.07 -2.09 24.52
CA ASP A 28 -15.73 -1.50 24.52
C ASP A 28 -15.63 -0.34 23.53
N ILE A 29 -16.21 -0.49 22.33
CA ILE A 29 -16.25 0.55 21.30
C ILE A 29 -17.07 1.75 21.78
N LYS A 30 -18.26 1.53 22.36
CA LYS A 30 -19.10 2.59 22.93
C LYS A 30 -18.39 3.30 24.08
N SER A 31 -17.76 2.53 24.96
CA SER A 31 -16.97 3.06 26.09
C SER A 31 -15.84 3.96 25.58
N LEU A 32 -15.10 3.50 24.55
CA LEU A 32 -14.02 4.25 23.93
C LEU A 32 -14.51 5.59 23.33
N ILE A 33 -15.58 5.56 22.53
CA ILE A 33 -16.16 6.75 21.89
C ILE A 33 -16.61 7.77 22.95
N ASN A 34 -17.17 7.30 24.06
CA ASN A 34 -17.67 8.15 25.14
C ASN A 34 -16.55 8.62 26.09
N SER A 35 -15.45 7.87 26.18
CA SER A 35 -14.28 8.28 26.91
C SER A 35 -13.47 9.26 26.05
N ASN A 36 -13.70 10.56 26.24
CA ASN A 36 -12.94 11.65 25.58
C ASN A 36 -11.42 11.64 25.88
N THR A 37 -10.90 10.56 26.48
CA THR A 37 -9.56 10.43 27.05
C THR A 37 -8.76 9.28 26.46
N THR A 38 -9.36 8.31 25.76
CA THR A 38 -8.60 7.20 25.16
C THR A 38 -8.25 7.53 23.72
N PRO A 39 -6.97 7.88 23.43
CA PRO A 39 -6.57 8.06 22.05
C PRO A 39 -6.71 6.72 21.31
N ILE A 40 -7.12 6.74 20.04
CA ILE A 40 -7.12 5.60 19.11
C ILE A 40 -5.80 4.80 19.16
N ARG A 41 -4.71 5.47 19.54
CA ARG A 41 -3.38 4.91 19.80
C ARG A 41 -3.33 3.82 20.88
N GLU A 42 -4.29 3.79 21.80
CA GLU A 42 -4.39 2.77 22.86
C GLU A 42 -5.13 1.50 22.39
N ILE A 43 -5.98 1.60 21.36
CA ILE A 43 -6.64 0.44 20.73
C ILE A 43 -5.61 -0.52 20.16
N GLN A 44 -4.55 0.02 19.56
CA GLN A 44 -3.43 -0.79 19.10
C GLN A 44 -2.13 0.02 19.10
N LYS A 45 -1.22 -0.34 20.02
CA LYS A 45 0.16 0.14 20.00
C LYS A 45 0.92 -0.54 18.86
N PHE A 46 0.65 -0.15 17.62
CA PHE A 46 1.56 -0.47 16.53
C PHE A 46 2.87 0.26 16.80
N SER A 47 3.99 -0.46 16.80
CA SER A 47 5.29 0.21 16.80
C SER A 47 5.41 0.98 15.48
N CYS A 48 5.29 2.31 15.57
CA CYS A 48 5.49 3.20 14.42
C CYS A 48 6.94 3.16 13.92
N HIS A 49 7.86 2.70 14.78
CA HIS A 49 9.30 2.61 14.54
C HIS A 49 9.74 1.15 14.44
N THR A 50 9.02 0.34 13.67
CA THR A 50 9.59 -0.96 13.28
C THR A 50 10.67 -0.74 12.24
N GLN A 51 11.71 -1.59 12.27
CA GLN A 51 12.75 -1.60 11.25
C GLN A 51 12.17 -1.75 9.82
N ALA A 52 11.04 -2.44 9.67
CA ALA A 52 10.35 -2.57 8.39
C ALA A 52 9.83 -1.22 7.87
N VAL A 53 9.23 -0.40 8.74
CA VAL A 53 8.76 0.95 8.39
C VAL A 53 9.94 1.84 7.99
N GLU A 54 11.02 1.83 8.75
CA GLU A 54 12.23 2.62 8.43
C GLU A 54 12.83 2.24 7.07
N ARG A 55 12.95 0.93 6.79
CA ARG A 55 13.43 0.43 5.50
C ARG A 55 12.51 0.85 4.36
N CYS A 56 11.20 0.79 4.56
CA CYS A 56 10.22 1.19 3.55
C CYS A 56 10.34 2.68 3.23
N ILE A 57 10.41 3.54 4.25
CA ILE A 57 10.57 4.99 4.09
C ILE A 57 11.86 5.29 3.32
N LYS A 58 12.98 4.66 3.69
CA LYS A 58 14.26 4.82 2.98
C LYS A 58 14.15 4.49 1.49
N LEU A 59 13.58 3.33 1.16
CA LEU A 59 13.39 2.91 -0.24
C LEU A 59 12.48 3.87 -1.01
N LEU A 60 11.40 4.34 -0.38
CA LEU A 60 10.47 5.29 -0.98
C LEU A 60 11.16 6.63 -1.25
N THR A 61 11.95 7.13 -0.31
CA THR A 61 12.72 8.37 -0.48
C THR A 61 13.77 8.23 -1.59
N GLU A 62 14.53 7.14 -1.62
CA GLU A 62 15.52 6.86 -2.67
C GLU A 62 14.86 6.79 -4.07
N ALA A 63 13.73 6.09 -4.18
CA ALA A 63 12.98 5.97 -5.43
C ALA A 63 12.40 7.31 -5.89
N SER A 64 11.84 8.10 -4.97
CA SER A 64 11.30 9.43 -5.25
C SER A 64 12.40 10.38 -5.71
N ASN A 65 13.53 10.43 -4.96
CA ASN A 65 14.67 11.27 -5.30
C ASN A 65 15.24 10.96 -6.69
N LYS A 66 15.24 9.70 -7.11
CA LYS A 66 15.69 9.29 -8.45
C LYS A 66 14.86 9.88 -9.59
N VAL A 67 13.59 10.22 -9.35
CA VAL A 67 12.69 10.80 -10.35
C VAL A 67 12.40 12.29 -10.13
N SER A 68 12.93 12.88 -9.06
CA SER A 68 12.82 14.31 -8.77
C SER A 68 13.60 15.15 -9.79
N GLY A 69 12.97 16.20 -10.30
CA GLY A 69 13.51 17.06 -11.36
C GLY A 69 13.01 16.71 -12.77
N HIS A 70 13.07 17.68 -13.69
CA HIS A 70 12.56 17.51 -15.05
C HIS A 70 13.34 16.42 -15.81
N ASP A 71 14.67 16.54 -15.87
CA ASP A 71 15.53 15.64 -16.64
C ASP A 71 15.56 14.23 -16.07
N SER A 72 15.62 14.08 -14.74
CA SER A 72 15.60 12.78 -14.06
C SER A 72 14.29 12.04 -14.33
N ARG A 73 13.16 12.74 -14.26
CA ARG A 73 11.84 12.18 -14.54
C ARG A 73 11.73 11.73 -16.00
N ASP A 74 12.11 12.60 -16.93
CA ASP A 74 12.09 12.32 -18.36
C ASP A 74 13.02 11.16 -18.75
N GLY A 75 14.22 11.11 -18.17
CA GLY A 75 15.14 9.97 -18.27
C GLY A 75 14.53 8.66 -17.75
N SER A 76 13.87 8.69 -16.59
CA SER A 76 13.18 7.52 -16.00
C SER A 76 12.03 7.02 -16.88
N ILE A 77 11.23 7.94 -17.44
CA ILE A 77 10.13 7.60 -18.37
C ILE A 77 10.69 6.94 -19.63
N ARG A 78 11.69 7.55 -20.27
CA ARG A 78 12.32 6.96 -21.48
C ARG A 78 12.95 5.59 -21.21
N ALA A 79 13.66 5.44 -20.09
CA ALA A 79 14.25 4.16 -19.71
C ALA A 79 13.18 3.08 -19.50
N THR A 80 12.07 3.45 -18.84
CA THR A 80 10.93 2.54 -18.62
C THR A 80 10.28 2.13 -19.94
N LEU A 81 10.06 3.07 -20.86
CA LEU A 81 9.53 2.77 -22.19
C LEU A 81 10.45 1.83 -22.98
N LYS A 82 11.75 2.10 -23.02
CA LYS A 82 12.73 1.22 -23.68
C LYS A 82 12.75 -0.17 -23.07
N SER A 83 12.73 -0.28 -21.74
CA SER A 83 12.67 -1.56 -21.04
C SER A 83 11.42 -2.36 -21.43
N ARG A 84 10.23 -1.71 -21.42
CA ARG A 84 8.97 -2.34 -21.83
C ARG A 84 8.96 -2.82 -23.28
N LEU A 85 9.63 -2.12 -24.18
CA LEU A 85 9.76 -2.54 -25.58
C LEU A 85 10.62 -3.81 -25.73
N VAL A 86 11.62 -4.00 -24.86
CA VAL A 86 12.49 -5.19 -24.87
C VAL A 86 11.84 -6.37 -24.14
N MET A 87 10.89 -6.11 -23.24
CA MET A 87 10.20 -7.15 -22.48
C MET A 87 9.36 -8.05 -23.41
N PRO A 88 9.58 -9.38 -23.40
CA PRO A 88 8.77 -10.29 -24.19
C PRO A 88 7.31 -10.30 -23.72
N ASN A 89 6.39 -10.51 -24.65
CA ASN A 89 4.99 -10.77 -24.31
C ASN A 89 4.84 -12.21 -23.78
N PHE A 90 4.15 -12.35 -22.66
CA PHE A 90 3.87 -13.66 -22.04
C PHE A 90 2.37 -13.88 -21.97
N SER A 91 1.90 -15.02 -22.49
CA SER A 91 0.48 -15.41 -22.41
C SER A 91 0.04 -15.86 -21.01
N LYS A 92 0.98 -16.35 -20.19
CA LYS A 92 0.75 -16.80 -18.82
C LYS A 92 1.87 -16.27 -17.92
N LYS A 93 1.54 -15.95 -16.68
CA LYS A 93 2.52 -15.52 -15.66
C LYS A 93 3.63 -16.56 -15.43
N SER A 94 3.31 -17.85 -15.53
CA SER A 94 4.27 -18.96 -15.41
C SER A 94 5.39 -18.95 -16.47
N ASN A 95 5.18 -18.27 -17.59
CA ASN A 95 6.16 -18.21 -18.69
C ASN A 95 7.24 -17.16 -18.42
N PHE A 96 6.99 -16.24 -17.48
CA PHE A 96 8.01 -15.32 -17.00
C PHE A 96 9.04 -16.08 -16.16
N LYS A 97 10.22 -16.29 -16.72
CA LYS A 97 11.35 -16.89 -16.00
C LYS A 97 12.15 -15.76 -15.36
N CYS A 98 12.19 -15.72 -14.03
CA CYS A 98 13.01 -14.73 -13.34
C CYS A 98 14.50 -15.06 -13.58
N VAL A 99 15.36 -14.04 -13.66
CA VAL A 99 16.80 -14.22 -13.95
C VAL A 99 17.49 -15.12 -12.92
N ILE A 100 16.98 -15.15 -11.68
CA ILE A 100 17.40 -16.08 -10.62
C ILE A 100 17.10 -17.55 -10.96
N ASP A 101 15.98 -17.84 -11.63
CA ASP A 101 15.60 -19.20 -12.03
C ASP A 101 16.40 -19.72 -13.22
N ILE A 102 16.92 -18.82 -14.05
CA ILE A 102 17.79 -19.17 -15.19
C ILE A 102 19.14 -19.69 -14.70
N LYS A 103 19.67 -19.15 -13.60
CA LYS A 103 20.96 -19.56 -13.02
C LYS A 103 20.90 -20.90 -12.28
N ARG A 104 19.73 -21.34 -11.83
CA ARG A 104 19.55 -22.59 -11.06
C ARG A 104 19.41 -23.84 -11.94
N LYS A 105 19.29 -23.66 -13.26
CA LYS A 105 19.13 -24.73 -14.26
C LYS A 105 20.38 -24.99 -15.12
N LYS A 106 21.48 -24.30 -14.85
CA LYS A 106 22.82 -24.62 -15.37
C LYS A 106 23.62 -25.27 -14.25
#